data_AF-A0A3B8MJK5-F1
#
_entry.id   AF-A0A3B8MJK5-F1
#
_cell.length_a   1.000
_cell.length_b   1.000
_cell.length_c   1.000
_cell.angle_alpha   90.00
_cell.angle_beta   90.00
_cell.angle_gamma   90.00
#
_symmetry.space_group_name_H-M   'P 1'
#
loop_
_entity.id
_entity.type
_entity.pdbx_description
1 polymer ?
#
loop_
_entity_poly.entity_id
_entity_poly.type
_entity_poly.pdbx_seq_one_letter_code
_entity_poly.pdbx_strand_id
1 'polypeptide(L)'
;MALASLFKRDKSKQFEEIEEYRDLLEAPDTYEDGFNTKTVIGALFVSIVMVPGNIYLELMIGGSIGAAAQWVTIILFLELAKRSFTRLRRQEIYLLYYVTTSLVNRESGAFEGLLWHQYFVQSPAAKQFGISKLIPWWYAPPADSEALVERTFFHEDWFWPITLLVLGMIMGRIAWFSASYVLFRLTSDYEKLPFPFAPINAQGAMALAEESSGEYTWKWRVFSTGAVIGVVWGLVYVAVPAISGAFMERPVQLIPIPWVDF
;
A
#
# COMPACT_ATOMS: atom_id res chain seq x y z
N MET A 1 14.88 33.48 -41.81
CA MET A 1 14.20 34.11 -40.65
C MET A 1 12.93 33.34 -40.25
N ALA A 2 12.90 32.00 -40.36
CA ALA A 2 11.68 31.19 -40.19
C ALA A 2 11.85 29.94 -39.29
N LEU A 3 13.00 29.76 -38.64
CA LEU A 3 13.28 28.60 -37.77
C LEU A 3 13.24 28.93 -36.27
N ALA A 4 13.13 30.21 -35.89
CA ALA A 4 13.07 30.64 -34.50
C ALA A 4 11.65 30.57 -33.89
N SER A 5 10.61 30.35 -34.70
CA SER A 5 9.21 30.27 -34.25
C SER A 5 8.78 28.85 -33.84
N LEU A 6 9.48 27.81 -34.29
CA LEU A 6 9.16 26.41 -33.95
C LEU A 6 9.45 26.05 -32.48
N PHE A 7 10.28 26.84 -31.81
CA PHE A 7 10.63 26.65 -30.39
C PHE A 7 9.99 27.68 -29.44
N LYS A 8 9.19 28.62 -29.96
CA LYS A 8 8.34 29.48 -29.12
C LYS A 8 7.08 28.70 -28.75
N ARG A 9 7.23 27.77 -27.80
CA ARG A 9 6.09 27.20 -27.06
C ARG A 9 5.34 28.39 -26.47
N ASP A 10 4.09 28.57 -26.90
CA ASP A 10 3.25 29.68 -26.48
C ASP A 10 3.06 29.59 -24.96
N LYS A 11 3.64 30.55 -24.22
CA LYS A 11 3.61 30.54 -22.75
C LYS A 11 2.18 30.61 -22.22
N SER A 12 1.21 31.09 -23.01
CA SER A 12 -0.21 31.16 -22.63
C SER A 12 -0.83 29.77 -22.44
N LYS A 13 -0.58 28.82 -23.36
CA LYS A 13 -1.06 27.43 -23.26
C LYS A 13 -0.49 26.67 -22.08
N GLN A 14 0.74 27.01 -21.66
CA GLN A 14 1.38 26.39 -20.50
C GLN A 14 0.65 26.71 -19.19
N PHE A 15 -0.01 27.87 -19.08
CA PHE A 15 -0.80 28.23 -17.91
C PHE A 15 -2.22 27.64 -17.96
N GLU A 16 -2.78 27.42 -19.15
CA GLU A 16 -4.09 26.78 -19.35
C GLU A 16 -4.09 25.33 -18.87
N GLU A 17 -3.06 24.55 -19.19
CA GLU A 17 -2.88 23.19 -18.66
C GLU A 17 -2.80 23.20 -17.12
N ILE A 18 -2.14 24.20 -16.54
CA ILE A 18 -1.99 24.34 -15.08
C ILE A 18 -3.34 24.61 -14.41
N GLU A 19 -4.18 25.45 -15.00
CA GLU A 19 -5.54 25.73 -14.52
C GLU A 19 -6.44 24.50 -14.67
N GLU A 20 -6.35 23.79 -15.79
CA GLU A 20 -7.07 22.52 -15.98
C GLU A 20 -6.74 21.51 -14.88
N TYR A 21 -5.45 21.32 -14.55
CA TYR A 21 -5.04 20.44 -13.45
C TYR A 21 -5.53 20.92 -12.07
N ARG A 22 -5.71 22.23 -11.89
CA ARG A 22 -6.19 22.84 -10.65
C ARG A 22 -7.69 22.62 -10.48
N ASP A 23 -8.43 22.66 -11.59
CA ASP A 23 -9.88 22.52 -11.63
C ASP A 23 -10.35 21.06 -11.68
N LEU A 24 -9.42 20.09 -11.75
CA LEU A 24 -9.73 18.65 -11.67
C LEU A 24 -10.49 18.24 -10.40
N LEU A 25 -10.35 19.02 -9.32
CA LEU A 25 -11.04 18.78 -8.06
C LEU A 25 -11.42 20.12 -7.42
N GLU A 26 -12.70 20.44 -7.50
CA GLU A 26 -13.27 21.57 -6.78
C GLU A 26 -13.24 21.31 -5.27
N ALA A 27 -12.86 22.34 -4.51
CA ALA A 27 -12.90 22.28 -3.06
C ALA A 27 -14.38 22.17 -2.61
N PRO A 28 -14.72 21.20 -1.74
CA PRO A 28 -16.09 21.06 -1.27
C PRO A 28 -16.50 22.25 -0.39
N ASP A 29 -17.72 22.76 -0.59
CA ASP A 29 -18.27 23.88 0.19
C ASP A 29 -18.48 23.56 1.67
N THR A 30 -18.70 22.27 1.98
CA THR A 30 -18.98 21.78 3.34
C THR A 30 -18.11 20.58 3.71
N TYR A 31 -17.55 20.61 4.92
CA TYR A 31 -16.88 19.47 5.52
C TYR A 31 -17.91 18.44 6.02
N GLU A 32 -17.71 17.18 5.66
CA GLU A 32 -18.47 16.06 6.20
C GLU A 32 -17.53 15.08 6.89
N ASP A 33 -17.94 14.57 8.05
CA ASP A 33 -17.15 13.59 8.79
C ASP A 33 -17.39 12.16 8.29
N GLY A 34 -16.31 11.45 7.99
CA GLY A 34 -16.32 10.04 7.63
C GLY A 34 -16.05 9.09 8.81
N PHE A 35 -15.66 9.63 9.97
CA PHE A 35 -15.30 8.82 11.13
C PHE A 35 -16.56 8.34 11.85
N ASN A 36 -16.81 7.03 11.80
CA ASN A 36 -17.95 6.41 12.45
C ASN A 36 -17.72 4.92 12.68
N THR A 37 -18.70 4.25 13.27
CA THR A 37 -18.61 2.82 13.59
C THR A 37 -18.33 1.95 12.36
N LYS A 38 -18.84 2.30 11.16
CA LYS A 38 -18.55 1.54 9.94
C LYS A 38 -17.08 1.62 9.55
N THR A 39 -16.49 2.81 9.63
CA THR A 39 -15.06 2.98 9.31
C THR A 39 -14.15 2.33 10.35
N VAL A 40 -14.55 2.33 11.63
CA VAL A 40 -13.85 1.57 12.69
C VAL A 40 -13.90 0.06 12.43
N ILE A 41 -15.07 -0.49 12.08
CA ILE A 41 -15.20 -1.92 11.75
C ILE A 41 -14.36 -2.26 10.51
N GLY A 42 -14.37 -1.41 9.49
CA GLY A 42 -13.54 -1.61 8.30
C GLY A 42 -12.04 -1.56 8.61
N ALA A 43 -11.59 -0.62 9.45
CA ALA A 43 -10.21 -0.56 9.91
C ALA A 43 -9.80 -1.83 10.68
N LEU A 44 -10.68 -2.35 11.54
CA LEU A 44 -10.45 -3.60 12.27
C LEU A 44 -10.32 -4.79 11.30
N PHE A 45 -11.20 -4.87 10.29
CA PHE A 45 -11.14 -5.89 9.25
C PHE A 45 -9.80 -5.85 8.51
N VAL A 46 -9.34 -4.67 8.10
CA VAL A 46 -8.03 -4.51 7.46
C VAL A 46 -6.91 -5.01 8.38
N SER A 47 -6.95 -4.61 9.64
CA SER A 47 -5.91 -4.94 10.62
C SER A 47 -5.84 -6.44 10.94
N ILE A 48 -6.98 -7.12 11.03
CA ILE A 48 -7.03 -8.54 11.45
C ILE A 48 -6.90 -9.49 10.25
N VAL A 49 -7.38 -9.10 9.07
CA VAL A 49 -7.45 -10.01 7.91
C VAL A 49 -6.39 -9.65 6.88
N MET A 50 -6.34 -8.39 6.45
CA MET A 50 -5.48 -7.98 5.33
C MET A 50 -4.02 -7.87 5.73
N VAL A 51 -3.72 -7.28 6.88
CA VAL A 51 -2.35 -7.11 7.36
C VAL A 51 -1.64 -8.46 7.55
N PRO A 52 -2.20 -9.45 8.29
CA PRO A 52 -1.54 -10.74 8.44
C PRO A 52 -1.40 -11.49 7.11
N GLY A 53 -2.38 -11.37 6.21
CA GLY A 53 -2.29 -11.92 4.87
C GLY A 53 -1.15 -11.32 4.04
N ASN A 54 -0.93 -9.99 4.15
CA ASN A 54 0.18 -9.33 3.49
C ASN A 54 1.52 -9.75 4.09
N ILE A 55 1.66 -9.78 5.42
CA ILE A 55 2.88 -10.24 6.12
C ILE A 55 3.24 -11.66 5.68
N TYR A 56 2.26 -12.56 5.60
CA TYR A 56 2.49 -13.94 5.17
C TYR A 56 3.04 -14.00 3.74
N LEU A 57 2.44 -13.26 2.81
CA LEU A 57 2.92 -13.24 1.43
C LEU A 57 4.31 -12.60 1.34
N GLU A 58 4.55 -11.51 2.05
CA GLU A 58 5.85 -10.84 2.06
C GLU A 58 6.95 -11.77 2.58
N LEU A 59 6.71 -12.50 3.66
CA LEU A 59 7.66 -13.49 4.19
C LEU A 59 7.81 -14.75 3.32
N MET A 60 6.74 -15.21 2.66
CA MET A 60 6.74 -16.46 1.90
C MET A 60 7.32 -16.30 0.49
N ILE A 61 6.91 -15.25 -0.22
CA ILE A 61 7.28 -15.03 -1.63
C ILE A 61 8.21 -13.82 -1.82
N GLY A 62 8.61 -13.16 -0.74
CA GLY A 62 9.50 -11.98 -0.79
C GLY A 62 8.85 -10.76 -1.43
N GLY A 63 7.52 -10.72 -1.53
CA GLY A 63 6.77 -9.67 -2.21
C GLY A 63 5.46 -9.36 -1.50
N SER A 64 5.09 -8.08 -1.47
CA SER A 64 3.82 -7.63 -0.91
C SER A 64 2.71 -7.64 -1.96
N ILE A 65 1.45 -7.66 -1.52
CA ILE A 65 0.28 -7.47 -2.40
C ILE A 65 0.31 -6.04 -3.03
N GLY A 66 1.20 -5.17 -2.54
CA GLY A 66 1.50 -3.87 -3.11
C GLY A 66 0.32 -2.91 -3.11
N ALA A 67 0.33 -1.94 -4.04
CA ALA A 67 -0.74 -0.95 -4.17
C ALA A 67 -2.11 -1.58 -4.52
N ALA A 68 -2.14 -2.79 -5.09
CA ALA A 68 -3.37 -3.48 -5.45
C ALA A 68 -4.17 -3.92 -4.20
N ALA A 69 -3.49 -4.25 -3.10
CA ALA A 69 -4.12 -4.68 -1.85
C ALA A 69 -5.14 -3.67 -1.32
N GLN A 70 -4.79 -2.39 -1.45
CA GLN A 70 -5.57 -1.27 -0.94
C GLN A 70 -6.93 -1.20 -1.65
N TRP A 71 -6.89 -1.26 -2.98
CA TRP A 71 -8.09 -1.20 -3.82
C TRP A 71 -8.97 -2.44 -3.63
N VAL A 72 -8.37 -3.64 -3.57
CA VAL A 72 -9.10 -4.89 -3.34
C VAL A 72 -9.83 -4.86 -1.99
N THR A 73 -9.18 -4.35 -0.95
CA THR A 73 -9.78 -4.23 0.39
C THR A 73 -11.00 -3.32 0.38
N ILE A 74 -10.92 -2.17 -0.29
CA ILE A 74 -12.03 -1.22 -0.41
C ILE A 74 -13.18 -1.84 -1.19
N ILE A 75 -12.89 -2.52 -2.29
CA ILE A 75 -13.92 -3.20 -3.11
C ILE A 75 -14.64 -4.27 -2.28
N LEU A 76 -13.89 -5.09 -1.52
CA LEU A 76 -14.49 -6.11 -0.65
C LEU A 76 -15.37 -5.47 0.44
N PHE A 77 -14.93 -4.37 1.04
CA PHE A 77 -15.71 -3.69 2.07
C PHE A 77 -16.97 -3.01 1.50
N LEU A 78 -16.85 -2.40 0.31
CA LEU A 78 -17.98 -1.85 -0.44
C LEU A 78 -19.00 -2.94 -0.76
N GLU A 79 -18.54 -4.11 -1.20
CA GLU A 79 -19.39 -5.26 -1.51
C GLU A 79 -20.07 -5.82 -0.25
N LEU A 80 -19.33 -5.92 0.87
CA LEU A 80 -19.89 -6.34 2.16
C LEU A 80 -20.96 -5.35 2.65
N ALA A 81 -20.72 -4.05 2.51
CA ALA A 81 -21.69 -3.01 2.87
C ALA A 81 -22.95 -3.10 2.00
N LYS A 82 -22.79 -3.24 0.67
CA LYS A 82 -23.90 -3.45 -0.29
C LYS A 82 -24.75 -4.66 0.09
N ARG A 83 -24.11 -5.80 0.40
CA ARG A 83 -24.80 -7.04 0.83
C ARG A 83 -25.50 -6.92 2.18
N SER A 84 -24.98 -6.05 3.05
CA SER A 84 -25.58 -5.72 4.35
C SER A 84 -26.63 -4.59 4.25
N PHE A 85 -27.10 -4.28 3.02
CA PHE A 85 -28.04 -3.19 2.73
C PHE A 85 -27.61 -1.82 3.28
N THR A 86 -26.31 -1.62 3.46
CA THR A 86 -25.72 -0.39 3.97
C THR A 86 -25.01 0.36 2.84
N ARG A 87 -25.18 1.69 2.80
CA ARG A 87 -24.42 2.56 1.88
C ARG A 87 -23.24 3.20 2.60
N LEU A 88 -22.12 3.32 1.90
CA LEU A 88 -20.94 4.02 2.39
C LEU A 88 -20.86 5.41 1.74
N ARG A 89 -20.58 6.42 2.56
CA ARG A 89 -20.33 7.79 2.08
C ARG A 89 -18.93 7.90 1.51
N ARG A 90 -18.70 8.93 0.69
CA ARG A 90 -17.40 9.15 0.03
C ARG A 90 -16.26 9.32 1.04
N GLN A 91 -16.53 10.01 2.14
CA GLN A 91 -15.61 10.27 3.24
C GLN A 91 -15.31 8.98 4.03
N GLU A 92 -16.31 8.11 4.20
CA GLU A 92 -16.13 6.79 4.83
C GLU A 92 -15.18 5.93 3.98
N ILE A 93 -15.37 5.90 2.66
CA ILE A 93 -14.52 5.18 1.70
C ILE A 93 -13.11 5.75 1.65
N TYR A 94 -12.99 7.08 1.64
CA TYR A 94 -11.68 7.75 1.64
C TYR A 94 -10.88 7.48 2.91
N LEU A 95 -11.53 7.49 4.08
CA LEU A 95 -10.87 7.11 5.33
C LEU A 95 -10.43 5.65 5.32
N LEU A 96 -11.27 4.74 4.83
CA LEU A 96 -10.89 3.34 4.69
C LEU A 96 -9.72 3.15 3.72
N TYR A 97 -9.68 3.89 2.60
CA TYR A 97 -8.54 3.92 1.71
C TYR A 97 -7.28 4.34 2.46
N TYR A 98 -7.30 5.48 3.15
CA TYR A 98 -6.14 6.00 3.86
C TYR A 98 -5.65 5.07 4.98
N VAL A 99 -6.58 4.50 5.76
CA VAL A 99 -6.28 3.51 6.80
C VAL A 99 -5.66 2.26 6.19
N THR A 100 -6.22 1.74 5.10
CA THR A 100 -5.69 0.56 4.41
C THR A 100 -4.30 0.82 3.87
N THR A 101 -4.08 1.94 3.19
CA THR A 101 -2.76 2.37 2.74
C THR A 101 -1.78 2.46 3.90
N SER A 102 -2.20 3.07 5.02
CA SER A 102 -1.34 3.28 6.17
C SER A 102 -0.98 1.99 6.90
N LEU A 103 -1.91 1.03 6.97
CA LEU A 103 -1.68 -0.26 7.63
C LEU A 103 -0.87 -1.19 6.73
N VAL A 104 -1.34 -1.45 5.51
CA VAL A 104 -0.71 -2.42 4.60
C VAL A 104 0.70 -1.98 4.19
N ASN A 105 0.93 -0.70 3.92
CA ASN A 105 2.26 -0.23 3.48
C ASN A 105 3.25 0.01 4.63
N ARG A 106 2.79 0.08 5.89
CA ARG A 106 3.70 0.30 7.04
C ARG A 106 4.10 -0.98 7.75
N GLU A 107 3.27 -2.01 7.67
CA GLU A 107 3.56 -3.29 8.32
C GLU A 107 4.85 -3.90 7.77
N SER A 108 5.15 -3.70 6.48
CA SER A 108 6.42 -4.08 5.83
C SER A 108 7.70 -3.44 6.42
N GLY A 109 7.58 -2.52 7.38
CA GLY A 109 8.71 -1.94 8.13
C GLY A 109 8.50 -1.87 9.64
N ALA A 110 7.45 -2.52 10.15
CA ALA A 110 7.06 -2.49 11.56
C ALA A 110 7.45 -3.77 12.29
N PHE A 111 6.53 -4.36 13.05
CA PHE A 111 6.76 -5.61 13.78
C PHE A 111 7.09 -6.78 12.86
N GLU A 112 6.65 -6.75 11.60
CA GLU A 112 7.14 -7.70 10.58
C GLU A 112 8.66 -7.69 10.44
N GLY A 113 9.28 -6.50 10.43
CA GLY A 113 10.73 -6.37 10.36
C GLY A 113 11.41 -7.07 11.53
N LEU A 114 10.82 -7.01 12.73
CA LEU A 114 11.35 -7.72 13.90
C LEU A 114 11.23 -9.25 13.75
N LEU A 115 10.15 -9.76 13.14
CA LEU A 115 10.01 -11.18 12.81
C LEU A 115 11.10 -11.63 11.82
N TRP A 116 11.36 -10.82 10.81
CA TRP A 116 12.46 -11.07 9.87
C TRP A 116 13.82 -11.07 10.56
N HIS A 117 14.07 -10.10 11.46
CA HIS A 117 15.33 -10.02 12.21
C HIS A 117 15.53 -11.26 13.08
N GLN A 118 14.48 -11.71 13.78
CA GLN A 118 14.49 -12.95 14.55
C GLN A 118 14.82 -14.15 13.65
N TYR A 119 14.15 -14.29 12.51
CA TYR A 119 14.41 -15.37 11.55
C TYR A 119 15.87 -15.35 11.07
N PHE A 120 16.38 -14.17 10.71
CA PHE A 120 17.74 -14.00 10.20
C PHE A 120 18.79 -14.44 11.23
N VAL A 121 18.68 -14.02 12.48
CA VAL A 121 19.59 -14.41 13.58
C VAL A 121 19.59 -15.92 13.80
N GLN A 122 18.42 -16.55 13.73
CA GLN A 122 18.25 -17.98 13.96
C GLN A 122 18.56 -18.85 12.74
N SER A 123 18.68 -18.25 11.55
CA SER A 123 18.82 -18.97 10.29
C SER A 123 20.06 -19.88 10.29
N PRO A 124 19.98 -21.08 9.66
CA PRO A 124 21.12 -21.98 9.54
C PRO A 124 22.32 -21.33 8.85
N ALA A 125 22.06 -20.49 7.84
CA ALA A 125 23.11 -19.74 7.15
C ALA A 125 23.83 -18.76 8.09
N ALA A 126 23.10 -17.92 8.84
CA ALA A 126 23.73 -16.99 9.78
C ALA A 126 24.54 -17.72 10.86
N LYS A 127 24.07 -18.88 11.32
CA LYS A 127 24.79 -19.73 12.28
C LYS A 127 26.06 -20.35 11.69
N GLN A 128 25.98 -20.90 10.48
CA GLN A 128 27.12 -21.51 9.78
C GLN A 128 28.23 -20.51 9.47
N PHE A 129 27.87 -19.29 9.06
CA PHE A 129 28.83 -18.22 8.78
C PHE A 129 29.29 -17.48 10.06
N GLY A 130 28.81 -17.85 11.25
CA GLY A 130 29.15 -17.20 12.51
C GLY A 130 28.60 -15.78 12.65
N ILE A 131 27.73 -15.34 11.74
CA ILE A 131 27.14 -14.00 11.69
C ILE A 131 26.17 -13.80 12.86
N SER A 132 25.47 -14.85 13.30
CA SER A 132 24.49 -14.77 14.39
C SER A 132 25.03 -14.13 15.67
N LYS A 133 26.34 -14.24 15.95
CA LYS A 133 27.00 -13.65 17.13
C LYS A 133 27.51 -12.23 16.92
N LEU A 134 27.60 -11.79 15.68
CA LEU A 134 28.05 -10.44 15.29
C LEU A 134 26.88 -9.45 15.22
N ILE A 135 25.65 -9.95 15.23
CA ILE A 135 24.45 -9.11 15.19
C ILE A 135 24.32 -8.37 16.52
N PRO A 136 24.19 -7.04 16.50
CA PRO A 136 24.11 -6.25 17.72
C PRO A 136 22.75 -6.42 18.41
N TRP A 137 22.77 -6.35 19.75
CA TRP A 137 21.59 -6.50 20.62
C TRP A 137 20.45 -5.50 20.33
N TRP A 138 20.77 -4.36 19.71
CA TRP A 138 19.77 -3.34 19.36
C TRP A 138 19.03 -3.66 18.06
N TYR A 139 19.55 -4.57 17.23
CA TYR A 139 18.90 -5.00 15.98
C TYR A 139 17.95 -6.19 16.21
N ALA A 140 18.39 -7.15 17.03
CA ALA A 140 17.63 -8.34 17.40
C ALA A 140 18.18 -8.95 18.70
N PRO A 141 17.36 -9.70 19.46
CA PRO A 141 17.84 -10.48 20.59
C PRO A 141 18.92 -11.51 20.18
N PRO A 142 19.86 -11.85 21.09
CA PRO A 142 20.83 -12.91 20.84
C PRO A 142 20.17 -14.25 20.47
N ALA A 143 20.83 -15.05 19.64
CA ALA A 143 20.31 -16.34 19.17
C ALA A 143 19.94 -17.34 20.29
N ASP A 144 20.59 -17.20 21.46
CA ASP A 144 20.41 -18.04 22.64
C ASP A 144 19.45 -17.43 23.68
N SER A 145 18.84 -16.28 23.38
CA SER A 145 17.88 -15.59 24.28
C SER A 145 16.58 -16.39 24.44
N GLU A 146 16.06 -16.42 25.67
CA GLU A 146 14.75 -17.02 26.01
C GLU A 146 13.62 -16.38 25.20
N ALA A 147 13.74 -15.10 24.86
CA ALA A 147 12.77 -14.37 24.02
C ALA A 147 12.49 -15.08 22.69
N LEU A 148 13.56 -15.59 22.06
CA LEU A 148 13.46 -16.24 20.75
C LEU A 148 13.04 -17.71 20.86
N VAL A 149 13.28 -18.34 22.00
CA VAL A 149 12.85 -19.73 22.30
C VAL A 149 11.35 -19.75 22.58
N GLU A 150 10.86 -18.83 23.40
CA GLU A 150 9.44 -18.69 23.76
C GLU A 150 8.60 -18.03 22.66
N ARG A 151 9.25 -17.50 21.61
CA ARG A 151 8.62 -16.80 20.47
C ARG A 151 7.71 -15.65 20.94
N THR A 152 8.19 -14.90 21.92
CA THR A 152 7.46 -13.79 22.53
C THR A 152 8.19 -12.48 22.28
N PHE A 153 7.42 -11.42 22.01
CA PHE A 153 7.92 -10.04 22.00
C PHE A 153 7.92 -9.42 23.39
N PHE A 154 7.30 -10.07 24.38
CA PHE A 154 7.20 -9.59 25.76
C PHE A 154 8.40 -10.07 26.59
N HIS A 155 9.61 -9.73 26.17
CA HIS A 155 10.86 -10.04 26.88
C HIS A 155 11.77 -8.80 26.89
N GLU A 156 12.61 -8.67 27.92
CA GLU A 156 13.50 -7.51 28.09
C GLU A 156 14.49 -7.33 26.94
N ASP A 157 14.96 -8.42 26.34
CA ASP A 157 15.85 -8.39 25.17
C ASP A 157 15.23 -7.71 23.93
N TRP A 158 13.90 -7.67 23.84
CA TRP A 158 13.20 -6.96 22.77
C TRP A 158 13.03 -5.46 23.05
N PHE A 159 13.32 -5.01 24.27
CA PHE A 159 13.11 -3.62 24.67
C PHE A 159 13.81 -2.64 23.72
N TRP A 160 15.10 -2.88 23.44
CA TRP A 160 15.88 -2.00 22.60
C TRP A 160 15.51 -2.05 21.11
N PRO A 161 15.39 -3.23 20.47
CA PRO A 161 14.91 -3.30 19.09
C PRO A 161 13.54 -2.64 18.90
N ILE A 162 12.58 -2.88 19.80
CA ILE A 162 11.25 -2.27 19.73
C ILE A 162 11.33 -0.75 19.94
N THR A 163 12.12 -0.30 20.92
CA THR A 163 12.26 1.14 21.20
C THR A 163 12.87 1.88 20.02
N LEU A 164 13.93 1.35 19.42
CA LEU A 164 14.55 1.95 18.23
C LEU A 164 13.63 1.93 17.02
N LEU A 165 12.85 0.87 16.84
CA LEU A 165 11.83 0.79 15.81
C LEU A 165 10.77 1.89 15.98
N VAL A 166 10.21 2.04 17.18
CA VAL A 166 9.19 3.06 17.47
C VAL A 166 9.76 4.47 17.31
N LEU A 167 10.97 4.71 17.82
CA LEU A 167 11.68 5.99 17.62
C LEU A 167 11.92 6.27 16.13
N GLY A 168 12.37 5.26 15.37
CA GLY A 168 12.56 5.35 13.93
C GLY A 168 11.27 5.68 13.19
N MET A 169 10.14 5.10 13.61
CA MET A 169 8.82 5.42 13.05
C MET A 169 8.39 6.86 13.33
N ILE A 170 8.56 7.32 14.57
CA ILE A 170 8.22 8.69 14.96
C ILE A 170 9.09 9.68 14.19
N MET A 171 10.41 9.45 14.17
CA MET A 171 11.36 10.26 13.41
C MET A 171 11.05 10.27 11.92
N GLY A 172 10.74 9.11 11.35
CA GLY A 172 10.31 8.99 9.96
C GLY A 172 9.01 9.74 9.69
N ARG A 173 8.09 9.80 10.65
CA ARG A 173 6.84 10.55 10.52
C ARG A 173 7.08 12.05 10.55
N ILE A 174 7.91 12.53 11.48
CA ILE A 174 8.33 13.93 11.56
C ILE A 174 9.02 14.32 10.25
N ALA A 175 10.01 13.54 9.79
CA ALA A 175 10.74 13.78 8.56
C ALA A 175 9.82 13.83 7.34
N TRP A 176 8.90 12.87 7.22
CA TRP A 176 7.93 12.83 6.13
C TRP A 176 7.03 14.08 6.13
N PHE A 177 6.45 14.45 7.28
CA PHE A 177 5.61 15.64 7.36
C PHE A 177 6.40 16.92 7.07
N SER A 178 7.59 17.08 7.64
CA SER A 178 8.42 18.27 7.40
C SER A 178 8.84 18.37 5.93
N ALA A 179 9.27 17.26 5.33
CA ALA A 179 9.68 17.24 3.93
C ALA A 179 8.49 17.51 2.99
N SER A 180 7.34 16.86 3.23
CA SER A 180 6.12 17.11 2.46
C SER A 180 5.65 18.56 2.60
N TYR A 181 5.72 19.15 3.79
CA TYR A 181 5.33 20.55 4.00
C TYR A 181 6.29 21.53 3.30
N VAL A 182 7.61 21.30 3.40
CA VAL A 182 8.60 22.14 2.72
C VAL A 182 8.44 22.04 1.20
N LEU A 183 8.26 20.82 0.68
CA LEU A 183 8.03 20.61 -0.75
C LEU A 183 6.73 21.27 -1.20
N PHE A 184 5.66 21.16 -0.41
CA PHE A 184 4.41 21.87 -0.66
C PHE A 184 4.62 23.38 -0.74
N ARG A 185 5.30 23.99 0.25
CA ARG A 185 5.58 25.43 0.23
C ARG A 185 6.42 25.84 -0.98
N LEU A 186 7.42 25.05 -1.35
CA LEU A 186 8.26 25.33 -2.51
C LEU A 186 7.45 25.27 -3.82
N THR A 187 6.72 24.17 -4.05
CA THR A 187 5.97 23.96 -5.30
C THR A 187 4.73 24.86 -5.41
N SER A 188 3.98 25.04 -4.30
CA SER A 188 2.74 25.83 -4.27
C SER A 188 3.00 27.32 -4.15
N ASP A 189 3.82 27.77 -3.18
CA ASP A 189 3.92 29.19 -2.87
C ASP A 189 4.98 29.89 -3.71
N TYR A 190 6.13 29.23 -3.92
CA TYR A 190 7.23 29.80 -4.70
C TYR A 190 7.04 29.55 -6.20
N GLU A 191 6.83 28.30 -6.62
CA GLU A 191 6.71 27.95 -8.04
C GLU A 191 5.28 28.11 -8.60
N LYS A 192 4.27 28.23 -7.73
CA LYS A 192 2.84 28.36 -8.10
C LYS A 192 2.34 27.25 -9.01
N LEU A 193 2.95 26.08 -8.94
CA LEU A 193 2.57 24.92 -9.73
C LEU A 193 1.38 24.19 -9.09
N PRO A 194 0.52 23.56 -9.90
CA PRO A 194 -0.55 22.71 -9.40
C PRO A 194 0.07 21.44 -8.80
N PHE A 195 -0.49 20.96 -7.69
CA PHE A 195 0.08 19.81 -7.00
C PHE A 195 -0.21 18.53 -7.82
N PRO A 196 0.81 17.84 -8.36
CA PRO A 196 0.66 17.00 -9.54
C PRO A 196 -0.17 15.71 -9.33
N PHE A 197 -0.18 15.13 -8.12
CA PHE A 197 -0.78 13.81 -7.88
C PHE A 197 -1.95 13.79 -6.89
N ALA A 198 -2.18 14.88 -6.15
CA ALA A 198 -3.28 14.93 -5.18
C ALA A 198 -4.66 14.76 -5.86
N PRO A 199 -4.94 15.42 -7.00
CA PRO A 199 -6.24 15.28 -7.66
C PRO A 199 -6.50 13.86 -8.18
N ILE A 200 -5.49 13.22 -8.77
CA ILE A 200 -5.60 11.88 -9.38
C ILE A 200 -5.97 10.83 -8.31
N ASN A 201 -5.27 10.85 -7.16
CA ASN A 201 -5.54 9.89 -6.08
C ASN A 201 -6.93 10.09 -5.47
N ALA A 202 -7.36 11.34 -5.29
CA ALA A 202 -8.68 11.66 -4.78
C ALA A 202 -9.78 11.26 -5.78
N GLN A 203 -9.61 11.50 -7.08
CA GLN A 203 -10.56 11.07 -8.11
C GLN A 203 -10.73 9.55 -8.13
N GLY A 204 -9.67 8.77 -7.90
CA GLY A 204 -9.74 7.31 -7.78
C GLY A 204 -10.62 6.85 -6.60
N ALA A 205 -10.42 7.43 -5.42
CA ALA A 205 -11.24 7.13 -4.25
C ALA A 205 -12.71 7.58 -4.42
N MET A 206 -12.91 8.73 -5.06
CA MET A 206 -14.26 9.27 -5.36
C MET A 206 -15.00 8.43 -6.40
N ALA A 207 -14.31 7.90 -7.41
CA ALA A 207 -14.90 7.02 -8.42
C ALA A 207 -15.45 5.72 -7.81
N LEU A 208 -14.75 5.14 -6.84
CA LEU A 208 -15.27 3.97 -6.10
C LEU A 208 -16.46 4.34 -5.21
N ALA A 209 -16.48 5.56 -4.69
CA ALA A 209 -17.62 6.04 -3.90
C ALA A 209 -18.87 6.30 -4.74
N GLU A 210 -18.72 6.78 -5.97
CA GLU A 210 -19.81 6.91 -6.95
C GLU A 210 -20.48 5.55 -7.24
N GLU A 211 -19.73 4.44 -7.15
CA GLU A 211 -20.25 3.09 -7.28
C GLU A 211 -21.16 2.67 -6.10
N SER A 212 -20.94 3.22 -4.90
CA SER A 212 -21.84 2.98 -3.75
C SER A 212 -23.20 3.66 -3.93
N SER A 213 -23.27 4.73 -4.72
CA SER A 213 -24.53 5.44 -5.03
C SER A 213 -25.37 4.76 -6.11
N GLY A 214 -24.81 3.80 -6.85
CA GLY A 214 -25.52 3.05 -7.91
C GLY A 214 -25.60 3.77 -9.25
N GLU A 215 -24.81 4.82 -9.46
CA GLU A 215 -24.72 5.52 -10.74
C GLU A 215 -23.66 4.85 -11.64
N TYR A 216 -24.07 4.47 -12.85
CA TYR A 216 -23.17 3.83 -13.82
C TYR A 216 -22.53 4.88 -14.74
N THR A 217 -21.34 5.35 -14.38
CA THR A 217 -20.55 6.30 -15.18
C THR A 217 -19.60 5.57 -16.15
N TRP A 218 -19.02 6.30 -17.12
CA TRP A 218 -18.00 5.77 -18.03
C TRP A 218 -16.80 5.12 -17.30
N LYS A 219 -16.47 5.63 -16.10
CA LYS A 219 -15.43 5.10 -15.20
C LYS A 219 -15.65 3.61 -14.86
N TRP A 220 -16.91 3.22 -14.62
CA TRP A 220 -17.28 1.83 -14.31
C TRP A 220 -16.99 0.88 -15.47
N ARG A 221 -17.22 1.32 -16.71
CA ARG A 221 -16.96 0.52 -17.90
C ARG A 221 -15.46 0.25 -18.07
N VAL A 222 -14.64 1.28 -17.92
CA VAL A 222 -13.18 1.16 -17.99
C VAL A 222 -12.66 0.26 -16.87
N PHE A 223 -13.15 0.45 -15.65
CA PHE A 223 -12.81 -0.39 -14.50
C PHE A 223 -13.17 -1.86 -14.74
N SER A 224 -14.39 -2.14 -15.19
CA SER A 224 -14.87 -3.51 -15.45
C SER A 224 -14.07 -4.20 -16.56
N THR A 225 -13.75 -3.49 -17.65
CA THR A 225 -12.88 -4.03 -18.71
C THR A 225 -11.49 -4.35 -18.17
N GLY A 226 -10.88 -3.43 -17.42
CA GLY A 226 -9.58 -3.66 -16.78
C GLY A 226 -9.62 -4.84 -15.80
N ALA A 227 -10.68 -4.95 -14.99
CA ALA A 227 -10.88 -6.04 -14.04
C ALA A 227 -10.96 -7.40 -14.74
N VAL A 228 -11.74 -7.52 -15.82
CA VAL A 228 -11.84 -8.78 -16.59
C VAL A 228 -10.49 -9.17 -17.19
N ILE A 229 -9.77 -8.21 -17.78
CA ILE A 229 -8.42 -8.46 -18.32
C ILE A 229 -7.48 -8.93 -17.19
N GLY A 230 -7.53 -8.26 -16.04
CA GLY A 230 -6.74 -8.62 -14.86
C GLY A 230 -7.06 -10.01 -14.31
N VAL A 231 -8.34 -10.39 -14.26
CA VAL A 231 -8.77 -11.74 -13.83
C VAL A 231 -8.27 -12.80 -14.81
N VAL A 232 -8.42 -12.57 -16.12
CA VAL A 232 -7.92 -13.51 -17.14
C VAL A 232 -6.40 -13.67 -17.03
N TRP A 233 -5.68 -12.55 -16.88
CA TRP A 233 -4.23 -12.58 -16.69
C TRP A 233 -3.83 -13.30 -15.40
N GLY A 234 -4.45 -12.98 -14.26
CA GLY A 234 -4.18 -13.62 -12.98
C GLY A 234 -4.49 -15.12 -13.00
N LEU A 235 -5.54 -15.53 -13.72
CA LEU A 235 -5.87 -16.94 -13.89
C LEU A 235 -4.79 -17.68 -14.69
N VAL A 236 -4.37 -17.12 -15.83
CA VAL A 236 -3.37 -17.74 -16.72
C VAL A 236 -1.98 -17.73 -16.11
N TYR A 237 -1.56 -16.62 -15.49
CA TYR A 237 -0.20 -16.40 -15.03
C TYR A 237 0.04 -16.92 -13.60
N VAL A 238 -0.95 -16.86 -12.72
CA VAL A 238 -0.79 -17.22 -11.29
C VAL A 238 -1.59 -18.47 -10.93
N ALA A 239 -2.90 -18.50 -11.22
CA ALA A 239 -3.76 -19.59 -10.73
C ALA A 239 -3.47 -20.93 -11.40
N VAL A 240 -3.27 -20.96 -12.72
CA VAL A 240 -2.97 -22.20 -13.45
C VAL A 240 -1.65 -22.83 -12.97
N PRO A 241 -0.52 -22.09 -12.87
CA PRO A 241 0.70 -22.64 -12.29
C PRO A 241 0.56 -23.08 -10.83
N ALA A 242 -0.13 -22.30 -9.98
CA ALA A 242 -0.28 -22.62 -8.57
C ALA A 242 -1.12 -23.89 -8.34
N ILE A 243 -2.25 -24.03 -9.04
CA ILE A 243 -3.12 -25.21 -8.93
C ILE A 243 -2.43 -26.43 -9.53
N SER A 244 -1.83 -26.30 -10.73
CA SER A 244 -1.14 -27.44 -11.35
C SER A 244 0.08 -27.89 -10.55
N GLY A 245 0.86 -26.98 -9.96
CA GLY A 245 1.99 -27.30 -9.11
C GLY A 245 1.60 -27.96 -7.78
N ALA A 246 0.37 -27.78 -7.31
CA ALA A 246 -0.12 -28.48 -6.12
C ALA A 246 -0.41 -29.97 -6.38
N PHE A 247 -0.65 -30.37 -7.63
CA PHE A 247 -1.01 -31.75 -8.01
C PHE A 247 0.01 -32.44 -8.92
N MET A 248 0.89 -31.70 -9.59
CA MET A 248 1.86 -32.20 -10.57
C MET A 248 3.28 -31.77 -10.19
N GLU A 249 4.27 -32.64 -10.41
CA GLU A 249 5.69 -32.33 -10.17
C GLU A 249 6.21 -31.16 -11.04
N ARG A 250 5.58 -30.93 -12.20
CA ARG A 250 5.87 -29.78 -13.05
C ARG A 250 4.58 -28.98 -13.28
N PRO A 251 4.49 -27.73 -12.78
CA PRO A 251 3.33 -26.90 -13.03
C PRO A 251 3.21 -26.56 -14.51
N VAL A 252 1.96 -26.50 -14.99
CA VAL A 252 1.65 -26.05 -16.34
C VAL A 252 1.83 -24.54 -16.37
N GLN A 253 2.91 -24.09 -17.02
CA GLN A 253 3.19 -22.68 -17.25
C GLN A 253 2.99 -22.33 -18.71
N LEU A 254 1.94 -21.53 -19.00
CA LEU A 254 1.69 -20.99 -20.33
C LEU A 254 2.68 -19.87 -20.68
N ILE A 255 3.11 -19.11 -19.66
CA ILE A 255 4.12 -18.05 -19.75
C ILE A 255 5.15 -18.35 -18.67
N PRO A 256 6.45 -18.42 -19.01
CA PRO A 256 7.49 -18.73 -18.03
C PRO A 256 7.56 -17.64 -16.97
N ILE A 257 7.56 -18.05 -15.70
CA ILE A 257 7.79 -17.14 -14.58
C ILE A 257 9.32 -17.00 -14.46
N PRO A 258 9.88 -15.79 -14.64
CA PRO A 258 11.31 -15.63 -14.52
C PRO A 258 11.74 -15.90 -13.05
N TRP A 259 12.91 -16.53 -12.88
CA TRP A 259 13.55 -16.80 -11.58
C TRP A 259 12.87 -17.84 -10.67
N VAL A 260 11.84 -18.56 -11.14
CA VAL A 260 11.25 -19.70 -10.43
C VAL A 260 11.72 -21.00 -11.09
N ASP A 261 12.73 -21.63 -10.50
CA ASP A 261 13.19 -22.98 -10.88
C ASP A 261 12.41 -24.01 -10.03
N PHE A 262 11.73 -24.96 -10.69
CA PHE A 262 11.04 -26.10 -10.08
C PHE A 262 11.97 -27.30 -9.94
#